data_AF-A0A436FSJ7-F1
#
_entry.id   AF-A0A436FSJ7-F1
#
_cell.length_a   1.000
_cell.length_b   1.000
_cell.length_c   1.000
_cell.angle_alpha   90.00
_cell.angle_beta   90.00
_cell.angle_gamma   90.00
#
_symmetry.space_group_name_H-M   'P 1'
#
loop_
_entity.id
_entity.type
_entity.pdbx_description
1 polymer ?
#
loop_
_entity_poly.entity_id
_entity_poly.type
_entity_poly.pdbx_seq_one_letter_code
_entity_poly.pdbx_strand_id
1 'polypeptide(L)'
;MILDPVLGLFRGKAVTIPPLDGAFRPNTRLDDAPAFAEMTEPDNLLVAGDRLLASSGNAIHSIAAGAEPVVVETFPSAVTALALSPS
;
A
#
# COMPACT_ATOMS: atom_id res chain seq x y z
N MET A 1 10.77 16.99 33.64
CA MET A 1 10.51 16.42 34.99
C MET A 1 11.12 15.02 35.06
N ILE A 2 11.54 14.56 36.25
CA ILE A 2 12.32 13.32 36.45
C ILE A 2 11.63 12.04 35.96
N LEU A 3 10.33 12.10 35.67
CA LEU A 3 9.49 10.98 35.21
C LEU A 3 9.22 10.99 33.69
N ASP A 4 9.66 12.02 32.96
CA ASP A 4 9.43 12.13 31.51
C ASP A 4 9.91 10.91 30.68
N PRO A 5 11.06 10.27 31.00
CA PRO A 5 11.52 9.11 30.24
C PRO A 5 10.60 7.89 30.39
N VAL A 6 10.03 7.69 31.58
CA VAL A 6 9.15 6.54 31.89
C VAL A 6 7.79 6.71 31.22
N LEU A 7 7.27 7.95 31.17
CA LEU A 7 6.02 8.27 30.47
C LEU A 7 6.14 8.07 28.95
N GLY A 8 7.36 8.14 28.39
CA GLY A 8 7.63 7.84 26.97
C GLY A 8 7.31 6.40 26.57
N LEU A 9 7.44 5.43 27.48
CA LEU A 9 7.09 4.02 27.22
C LEU A 9 5.57 3.78 27.11
N PHE A 10 4.76 4.66 27.72
CA PHE A 10 3.29 4.57 27.73
C PHE A 10 2.60 5.55 26.78
N ARG A 11 3.35 6.51 26.20
CA ARG A 11 2.88 7.29 25.06
C ARG A 11 2.89 6.38 23.84
N GLY A 12 1.77 5.72 23.59
CA GLY A 12 1.48 5.15 22.29
C GLY A 12 1.84 6.17 21.22
N LYS A 13 2.56 5.74 20.19
CA LYS A 13 3.12 6.56 19.09
C LYS A 13 2.05 7.52 18.50
N ALA A 14 1.80 8.67 19.11
CA ALA A 14 0.75 9.57 18.65
C ALA A 14 0.96 10.98 19.21
N VAL A 15 1.57 11.85 18.40
CA VAL A 15 1.46 13.31 18.61
C VAL A 15 1.05 14.04 17.33
N THR A 16 0.90 13.37 16.19
CA THR A 16 0.48 14.04 14.93
C THR A 16 -0.54 13.27 14.09
N ILE A 17 -1.18 12.22 14.63
CA ILE A 17 -2.32 11.61 13.94
C ILE A 17 -3.53 12.50 14.28
N PRO A 18 -4.21 13.11 13.27
CA PRO A 18 -5.47 13.80 13.52
C PRO A 18 -6.38 12.88 14.34
N PRO A 19 -7.16 13.39 15.32
CA PRO A 19 -8.10 12.55 16.05
C PRO A 19 -9.06 11.90 15.06
N LEU A 20 -8.77 10.66 14.68
CA LEU A 20 -9.62 9.79 13.89
C LEU A 20 -10.71 9.24 14.83
N ASP A 21 -11.46 10.18 15.43
CA ASP A 21 -12.48 9.93 16.46
C ASP A 21 -13.88 9.79 15.83
N GLY A 22 -13.95 9.70 14.50
CA GLY A 22 -15.15 9.44 13.71
C GLY A 22 -15.37 7.95 13.41
N ALA A 23 -16.16 7.64 12.38
CA ALA A 23 -16.38 6.25 11.94
C ALA A 23 -15.09 5.55 11.49
N PHE A 24 -14.10 6.32 11.04
CA PHE A 24 -12.77 5.84 10.73
C PHE A 24 -11.91 5.95 11.98
N ARG A 25 -11.50 4.80 12.51
CA ARG A 25 -10.55 4.67 13.62
C ARG A 25 -9.13 4.48 13.05
N PRO A 26 -8.08 4.79 13.82
CA PRO A 26 -6.72 4.42 13.44
C PRO A 26 -6.62 2.93 13.12
N ASN A 27 -5.92 2.58 12.04
CA ASN A 27 -5.65 1.19 11.68
C ASN A 27 -4.16 0.90 11.87
N THR A 28 -3.76 0.80 13.14
CA THR A 28 -2.37 0.56 13.54
C THR A 28 -1.76 -0.68 12.86
N ARG A 29 -2.59 -1.67 12.51
CA ARG A 29 -2.13 -2.86 11.76
C ARG A 29 -1.66 -2.52 10.35
N LEU A 30 -2.30 -1.56 9.68
CA LEU A 30 -1.87 -1.06 8.37
C LEU A 30 -0.70 -0.09 8.52
N ASP A 31 -0.74 0.78 9.53
CA ASP A 31 0.31 1.78 9.77
C ASP A 31 1.67 1.15 10.09
N ASP A 32 1.68 0.06 10.86
CA ASP A 32 2.91 -0.70 11.19
C ASP A 32 3.23 -1.78 10.13
N ALA A 33 2.42 -1.95 9.07
CA ALA A 33 2.70 -2.94 8.04
C ALA A 33 3.91 -2.53 7.18
N PRO A 34 4.84 -3.45 6.87
CA PRO A 34 5.91 -3.16 5.92
C PRO A 34 5.33 -2.91 4.53
N ALA A 35 6.02 -2.10 3.73
CA ALA A 35 5.68 -1.93 2.32
C ALA A 35 5.69 -3.30 1.62
N PHE A 36 4.61 -3.60 0.90
CA PHE A 36 4.50 -4.87 0.17
C PHE A 36 5.45 -4.89 -1.03
N ALA A 37 5.40 -3.85 -1.86
CA ALA A 37 6.29 -3.64 -3.00
C ALA A 37 6.50 -2.14 -3.21
N GLU A 38 7.67 -1.75 -3.71
CA GLU A 38 7.95 -0.37 -4.13
C GLU A 38 7.67 -0.23 -5.62
N MET A 39 6.93 0.80 -6.02
CA MET A 39 6.58 1.04 -7.42
C MET A 39 6.32 2.52 -7.65
N THR A 40 6.75 3.04 -8.80
CA THR A 40 6.49 4.44 -9.18
C THR A 40 5.07 4.58 -9.75
N GLU A 41 4.29 5.49 -9.17
CA GLU A 41 2.95 5.88 -9.65
C GLU A 41 2.00 4.70 -9.95
N PRO A 42 1.78 3.74 -9.01
CA PRO A 42 0.77 2.70 -9.17
C PRO A 42 -0.64 3.30 -9.17
N ASP A 43 -1.52 2.86 -10.08
CA ASP A 43 -2.90 3.37 -10.18
C ASP A 43 -4.00 2.29 -10.07
N ASN A 44 -3.91 1.17 -10.81
CA ASN A 44 -4.86 0.06 -10.72
C ASN A 44 -4.22 -1.15 -10.02
N LEU A 45 -5.04 -1.95 -9.32
CA LEU A 45 -4.62 -3.20 -8.67
C LEU A 45 -5.62 -4.32 -9.00
N LEU A 46 -5.11 -5.47 -9.45
CA LEU A 46 -5.90 -6.61 -9.87
C LEU A 46 -5.29 -7.92 -9.37
N VAL A 47 -6.11 -8.80 -8.81
CA VAL A 47 -5.71 -10.18 -8.50
C VAL A 47 -6.14 -11.09 -9.65
N ALA A 48 -5.20 -11.82 -10.25
CA ALA A 48 -5.45 -12.77 -11.33
C ALA A 48 -4.82 -14.13 -10.96
N GLY A 49 -5.61 -15.02 -10.37
CA GLY A 49 -5.12 -16.29 -9.82
C GLY A 49 -4.20 -16.04 -8.63
N ASP A 50 -2.96 -16.51 -8.73
CA ASP A 50 -1.90 -16.31 -7.73
C ASP A 50 -1.07 -15.03 -7.94
N ARG A 51 -1.38 -14.26 -8.99
CA ARG A 51 -0.65 -13.04 -9.34
C ARG A 51 -1.38 -11.80 -8.84
N LEU A 52 -0.60 -10.88 -8.28
CA LEU A 52 -1.02 -9.51 -8.04
C LEU A 52 -0.45 -8.62 -9.13
N LEU A 53 -1.34 -7.97 -9.87
CA LEU A 53 -1.01 -7.08 -10.97
C LEU A 53 -1.30 -5.64 -10.58
N ALA A 54 -0.44 -4.72 -10.98
CA ALA A 54 -0.67 -3.29 -10.87
C ALA A 54 -0.30 -2.60 -12.19
N SER A 55 -0.95 -1.49 -12.53
CA SER A 55 -0.51 -0.66 -13.66
C SER A 55 0.25 0.57 -13.21
N SER A 56 1.13 1.05 -14.09
CA SER A 56 1.81 2.34 -14.00
C SER A 56 2.06 2.86 -15.42
N GLY A 57 1.58 4.06 -15.71
CA GLY A 57 1.60 4.63 -17.05
C GLY A 57 0.94 3.71 -18.08
N ASN A 58 1.72 3.23 -19.06
CA ASN A 58 1.25 2.35 -20.13
C ASN A 58 1.59 0.86 -19.91
N ALA A 59 2.03 0.47 -18.71
CA ALA A 59 2.49 -0.88 -18.44
C ALA A 59 1.66 -1.56 -17.34
N ILE A 60 1.54 -2.89 -17.45
CA ILE A 60 1.06 -3.78 -16.40
C ILE A 60 2.27 -4.48 -15.80
N HIS A 61 2.37 -4.46 -14.48
CA HIS A 61 3.41 -5.07 -13.69
C HIS A 61 2.83 -6.20 -12.83
N SER A 62 3.56 -7.30 -12.68
CA SER A 62 3.36 -8.25 -11.60
C SER A 62 4.17 -7.80 -10.39
N ILE A 63 3.53 -7.72 -9.23
CA ILE A 63 4.17 -7.32 -7.98
C ILE A 63 4.13 -8.47 -6.97
N ALA A 64 5.17 -8.59 -6.16
CA ALA A 64 5.27 -9.58 -5.09
C ALA A 64 5.98 -8.97 -3.88
N ALA A 65 5.75 -9.56 -2.70
CA ALA A 65 6.29 -9.07 -1.44
C ALA A 65 7.82 -8.99 -1.48
N GLY A 66 8.39 -7.79 -1.30
CA GLY A 66 9.83 -7.57 -1.23
C GLY A 66 10.60 -7.84 -2.53
N ALA A 67 9.90 -7.92 -3.67
CA ALA A 67 10.51 -8.13 -4.98
C ALA A 67 10.26 -6.91 -5.89
N GLU A 68 11.21 -6.69 -6.81
CA GLU A 68 11.07 -5.65 -7.84
C GLU A 68 9.87 -5.96 -8.77
N PRO A 69 9.05 -4.96 -9.11
CA PRO A 69 7.96 -5.12 -10.07
C PRO A 69 8.45 -5.63 -11.43
N VAL A 70 7.80 -6.66 -11.95
CA VAL A 70 8.13 -7.25 -13.27
C VAL A 70 7.09 -6.82 -14.30
N VAL A 71 7.53 -6.18 -15.39
CA VAL A 71 6.62 -5.83 -16.50
C VAL A 71 6.06 -7.10 -17.13
N VAL A 72 4.74 -7.21 -17.16
CA VAL A 72 4.00 -8.29 -17.81
C VAL A 72 3.65 -7.88 -19.24
N GLU A 73 3.20 -6.65 -19.43
CA GLU A 73 2.77 -6.14 -20.74
C GLU A 73 2.86 -4.62 -20.82
N THR A 74 3.04 -4.09 -22.03
CA THR A 74 3.07 -2.65 -22.31
C THR A 74 2.14 -2.32 -23.47
N PHE A 75 1.43 -1.20 -23.36
CA PHE A 75 0.47 -0.75 -24.36
C PHE A 75 0.95 0.55 -25.03
N PRO A 76 0.42 0.91 -26.21
CA PRO A 76 0.75 2.18 -26.87
C PRO A 76 0.23 3.43 -26.15
N SER A 77 -0.61 3.27 -25.11
CA SER A 77 -1.25 4.34 -24.37
C SER A 77 -1.40 3.96 -22.90
N ALA A 78 -1.65 4.95 -22.05
CA ALA A 78 -1.80 4.72 -20.61
C ALA A 78 -2.92 3.70 -20.31
N VAL A 79 -2.64 2.79 -19.39
CA VAL A 79 -3.64 1.89 -18.82
C VAL A 79 -4.47 2.71 -17.84
N THR A 80 -5.78 2.78 -18.06
CA THR A 80 -6.67 3.58 -17.20
C THR A 80 -7.59 2.71 -16.33
N ALA A 81 -7.67 1.41 -16.61
CA ALA A 81 -8.45 0.45 -15.86
C ALA A 81 -7.93 -0.97 -16.05
N LEU A 82 -8.04 -1.80 -15.01
CA LEU A 82 -7.83 -3.25 -15.07
C LEU A 82 -9.11 -3.97 -14.59
N ALA A 83 -9.50 -5.03 -15.29
CA ALA A 83 -10.62 -5.89 -14.92
C ALA A 83 -10.30 -7.35 -15.29
N LEU A 84 -10.86 -8.28 -14.51
CA LEU A 84 -10.74 -9.72 -14.77
C LEU A 84 -12.13 -10.28 -15.10
N SER A 85 -12.22 -11.07 -16.17
CA SER A 85 -13.44 -11.80 -16.50
C SER A 85 -13.73 -12.91 -15.47
N PRO A 86 -15.00 -13.24 -15.21
CA PRO A 86 -15.33 -14.46 -14.48
C PRO A 86 -14.72 -15.70 -15.15
N SER A 87 -14.33 -16.67 -14.32
CA SER A 87 -13.90 -18.01 -14.73
C SER A 87 -15.05 -18.90 -15.17
#